data_AF-A0A6N7X5B2-F1
#
_entry.id   AF-A0A6N7X5B2-F1
#
_cell.length_a   1.000
_cell.length_b   1.000
_cell.length_c   1.000
_cell.angle_alpha   90.00
_cell.angle_beta   90.00
_cell.angle_gamma   90.00
#
_symmetry.space_group_name_H-M   'P 1'
#
loop_
_entity.id
_entity.type
_entity.pdbx_description
1 polymer ?
#
loop_
_entity_poly.entity_id
_entity_poly.type
_entity_poly.pdbx_seq_one_letter_code
_entity_poly.pdbx_strand_id
1 'polypeptide(L)' 'MNFYRWMMSKHLRTEAPVGDLARDMKGDKDFPHDGNLDEILEYLESKGACFGCMDACMEAWKQYERESHRAKTGSGS' A
#
# COMPACT_ATOMS: atom_id res chain seq x y z
N MET A 1 -0.06 3.93 -11.95
CA MET A 1 0.19 2.68 -11.20
C MET A 1 -0.73 2.71 -9.99
N ASN A 2 -1.43 1.62 -9.63
CA ASN A 2 -2.25 1.56 -8.43
C ASN A 2 -1.39 1.28 -7.17
N PHE A 3 -1.97 1.45 -5.98
CA PHE A 3 -1.26 1.26 -4.72
C PHE A 3 -0.69 -0.15 -4.56
N TYR A 4 -1.48 -1.18 -4.88
CA TYR A 4 -1.03 -2.58 -4.80
C TYR A 4 0.24 -2.84 -5.61
N ARG A 5 0.25 -2.44 -6.89
CA ARG A 5 1.42 -2.60 -7.77
C ARG A 5 2.61 -1.79 -7.27
N TRP A 6 2.36 -0.60 -6.75
CA TRP A 6 3.41 0.21 -6.13
C TRP A 6 4.03 -0.50 -4.91
N MET A 7 3.21 -1.04 -4.01
CA MET A 7 3.65 -1.87 -2.86
C MET A 7 4.50 -3.05 -3.30
N MET A 8 4.05 -3.80 -4.32
CA MET A 8 4.83 -4.93 -4.87
C MET A 8 6.19 -4.49 -5.41
N SER A 9 6.23 -3.35 -6.09
CA SER A 9 7.46 -2.84 -6.71
C SER A 9 8.49 -2.31 -5.70
N LYS A 10 8.02 -1.69 -4.61
CA LYS A 10 8.88 -0.97 -3.65
C LYS A 10 9.20 -1.77 -2.40
N HIS A 11 8.22 -2.50 -1.86
CA HIS A 11 8.29 -3.00 -0.49
C HIS A 11 8.31 -4.52 -0.35
N LEU A 12 7.94 -5.27 -1.40
CA LEU A 12 7.83 -6.74 -1.34
C LEU A 12 9.09 -7.46 -0.79
N ARG A 13 10.27 -6.92 -1.06
CA ARG A 13 11.57 -7.49 -0.65
C ARG A 13 12.19 -6.81 0.57
N THR A 14 11.48 -5.91 1.24
CA THR A 14 11.97 -5.22 2.43
C THR A 14 11.68 -6.02 3.69
N GLU A 15 12.54 -5.90 4.70
CA GLU A 15 12.37 -6.51 6.04
C GLU A 15 11.69 -5.54 7.03
N ALA A 16 11.19 -4.41 6.54
CA ALA A 16 10.41 -3.47 7.35
C ALA A 16 8.94 -3.97 7.48
N PRO A 17 8.16 -3.46 8.46
CA PRO A 17 6.74 -3.80 8.59
C PRO A 17 5.90 -3.61 7.32
N VAL A 18 6.25 -2.60 6.50
CA VAL A 18 5.61 -2.37 5.20
C VAL A 18 5.89 -3.50 4.18
N GLY A 19 7.03 -4.18 4.34
CA GLY A 19 7.38 -5.36 3.54
C GLY A 19 6.60 -6.60 3.96
N ASP A 20 6.30 -6.76 5.25
CA ASP A 20 5.37 -7.79 5.72
C ASP A 20 3.97 -7.54 5.15
N LEU A 21 3.45 -6.32 5.26
CA LEU A 21 2.18 -5.93 4.64
C LEU A 21 2.17 -6.21 3.12
N ALA A 22 3.25 -5.90 2.41
CA ALA A 22 3.35 -6.21 0.97
C ALA A 22 3.31 -7.73 0.69
N ARG A 23 3.89 -8.56 1.55
CA ARG A 23 3.82 -10.03 1.40
C ARG A 23 2.43 -10.55 1.70
N ASP A 24 1.76 -10.01 2.71
CA ASP A 24 0.39 -10.36 3.08
C ASP A 24 -0.58 -10.01 1.94
N MET A 25 -0.50 -8.78 1.42
CA MET A 25 -1.27 -8.34 0.25
C MET A 25 -1.07 -9.26 -0.96
N LYS A 26 0.16 -9.74 -1.19
CA LYS A 26 0.47 -10.63 -2.31
C LYS A 26 -0.11 -12.04 -2.13
N GLY A 27 -0.15 -12.53 -0.89
CA GLY A 27 -0.65 -13.85 -0.54
C GLY A 27 -2.18 -13.92 -0.46
N ASP A 28 -2.82 -12.77 -0.19
CA ASP A 28 -4.26 -12.66 -0.02
C ASP A 28 -4.97 -12.39 -1.35
N LYS A 29 -5.70 -13.41 -1.85
CA LYS A 29 -6.43 -13.33 -3.12
C LYS A 29 -7.66 -12.44 -3.07
N ASP A 30 -8.21 -12.23 -1.88
CA ASP A 30 -9.41 -11.43 -1.66
C ASP A 30 -9.08 -9.97 -1.35
N PHE A 31 -7.78 -9.62 -1.27
CA PHE A 31 -7.33 -8.27 -1.02
C PHE A 31 -7.84 -7.32 -2.14
N PRO A 32 -8.36 -6.13 -1.79
CA PRO A 32 -8.85 -5.16 -2.76
C PRO A 32 -7.70 -4.50 -3.53
N HIS A 33 -7.19 -5.16 -4.57
CA HIS A 33 -6.01 -4.72 -5.33
C HIS A 33 -6.16 -3.35 -6.01
N ASP A 34 -7.38 -2.98 -6.37
CA ASP A 34 -7.73 -1.69 -6.98
C ASP A 34 -8.46 -0.75 -6.01
N GLY A 35 -8.50 -1.11 -4.73
CA GLY A 35 -9.15 -0.34 -3.69
C GLY A 35 -8.45 1.00 -3.39
N ASN A 36 -9.23 1.97 -2.94
CA ASN A 36 -8.74 3.19 -2.34
C ASN A 36 -8.31 2.95 -0.87
N LEU A 37 -7.78 3.99 -0.21
CA LEU A 37 -7.29 3.87 1.17
C LEU A 37 -8.38 3.39 2.13
N ASP A 38 -9.59 3.93 2.03
CA ASP A 38 -10.69 3.61 2.94
C ASP A 38 -11.11 2.14 2.76
N GLU A 39 -11.25 1.67 1.52
CA GLU A 39 -11.57 0.27 1.20
C GLU A 39 -10.51 -0.71 1.71
N ILE A 40 -9.23 -0.32 1.63
CA ILE A 40 -8.12 -1.14 2.14
C ILE A 40 -8.10 -1.16 3.67
N LEU A 41 -8.31 -0.01 4.32
CA LEU A 41 -8.32 0.07 5.78
C LEU A 41 -9.53 -0.70 6.35
N GLU A 42 -10.71 -0.55 5.77
CA GLU A 42 -11.90 -1.32 6.15
C GLU A 42 -11.66 -2.82 5.98
N TYR A 43 -11.02 -3.24 4.88
CA TYR A 43 -10.65 -4.63 4.67
C TYR A 43 -9.69 -5.13 5.77
N LEU A 44 -8.61 -4.40 6.05
CA LEU A 44 -7.64 -4.78 7.08
C LEU A 44 -8.28 -4.86 8.48
N GLU A 45 -9.12 -3.88 8.83
CA GLU A 45 -9.88 -3.89 10.08
C GLU A 45 -10.81 -5.10 10.16
N SER A 46 -11.52 -5.44 9.07
CA SER A 46 -12.40 -6.62 9.02
C SER A 46 -11.66 -7.96 9.21
N LYS A 47 -10.36 -7.99 8.87
CA LYS A 47 -9.47 -9.14 9.09
C LYS A 47 -8.82 -9.14 10.47
N GLY A 48 -9.13 -8.16 11.32
CA GLY A 48 -8.56 -8.01 12.65
C GLY A 48 -7.09 -7.58 12.63
N ALA A 49 -6.69 -6.79 11.63
CA ALA A 49 -5.34 -6.25 11.56
C ALA A 49 -5.01 -5.42 12.81
N CYS A 50 -3.78 -5.55 13.30
CA CYS A 50 -3.32 -4.76 14.44
C CYS A 50 -3.07 -3.30 14.05
N PHE A 51 -3.07 -2.40 15.03
CA PHE A 51 -2.81 -0.97 14.81
C PHE A 51 -1.49 -0.71 14.05
N GLY A 52 -0.44 -1.48 14.32
CA GLY A 52 0.83 -1.34 13.61
C GLY A 52 0.74 -1.67 12.10
N CYS A 53 -0.11 -2.62 11.72
CA CYS A 53 -0.38 -2.92 10.30
C CYS A 53 -1.16 -1.77 9.64
N MET A 54 -2.16 -1.22 10.35
CA MET A 54 -2.94 -0.08 9.89
C MET A 54 -2.06 1.16 9.70
N ASP A 55 -1.19 1.46 10.66
CA ASP A 55 -0.23 2.56 10.59
C ASP A 55 0.76 2.39 9.43
N ALA A 56 1.30 1.17 9.24
CA ALA A 56 2.17 0.87 8.11
C ALA A 56 1.46 1.08 6.76
N CYS A 57 0.19 0.72 6.67
CA CYS A 57 -0.62 0.95 5.47
C CYS A 57 -0.82 2.45 5.21
N MET A 58 -1.19 3.24 6.22
CA MET A 58 -1.38 4.69 6.09
C MET A 58 -0.09 5.41 5.69
N GLU A 59 1.05 5.06 6.31
CA GLU A 59 2.35 5.65 5.99
C GLU A 59 2.84 5.27 4.59
N ALA A 60 2.57 4.05 4.14
CA ALA A 60 2.84 3.62 2.77
C ALA A 60 1.96 4.39 1.77
N TRP A 61 0.69 4.61 2.08
CA TRP A 61 -0.23 5.35 1.22
C TRP A 61 0.22 6.80 1.02
N LYS A 62 0.62 7.49 2.10
CA LYS A 62 1.16 8.86 2.03
C LYS A 62 2.37 8.96 1.09
N GLN A 63 3.24 7.94 1.11
CA GLN A 63 4.40 7.88 0.21
C GLN A 63 3.97 7.65 -1.24
N TYR A 64 3.05 6.72 -1.46
CA TYR A 64 2.48 6.44 -2.77
C TYR A 64 1.85 7.68 -3.40
N GLU A 65 1.07 8.46 -2.65
CA GLU A 65 0.46 9.70 -3.17
C GLU A 65 1.49 10.75 -3.55
N ARG A 66 2.53 10.94 -2.72
CA ARG A 66 3.63 11.87 -3.02
C ARG A 66 4.36 11.49 -4.30
N GLU A 67 4.66 10.21 -4.49
CA GLU A 67 5.31 9.73 -5.71
C GLU A 67 4.38 9.80 -6.93
N SER A 68 3.10 9.48 -6.76
CA SER A 68 2.09 9.52 -7.82
C SER A 68 1.81 10.94 -8.30
N HIS A 69 1.86 11.93 -7.39
CA HIS A 69 1.77 13.34 -7.74
C HIS A 69 3.06 13.86 -8.39
N ARG A 70 4.25 13.45 -7.92
CA ARG A 70 5.53 13.80 -8.58
C ARG A 70 5.64 13.27 -10.00
N ALA A 71 5.10 12.07 -10.27
CA ALA A 71 5.05 11.52 -11.62
C ALA A 71 4.21 12.36 -12.59
N LYS A 72 3.20 13.09 -12.09
CA LYS A 72 2.36 14.00 -12.91
C LYS A 72 2.98 15.37 -13.15
N THR A 73 3.88 15.83 -12.28
CA THR A 73 4.53 17.15 -12.40
C THR A 73 5.90 17.11 -13.09
N GLY A 74 6.42 15.91 -13.41
CA GLY A 74 7.74 15.72 -14.04
C GLY A 74 7.76 15.72 -15.57
N SER A 75 6.64 15.98 -16.25
CA SER A 75 6.60 16.19 -17.71
C SER A 75 6.57 17.69 -18.00
N GLY A 76 7.71 18.34 -17.82
CA GLY A 76 7.87 19.78 -18.01
C GLY A 76 9.34 20.16 -17.98
N SER A 77 10.05 19.86 -19.05
CA SER A 77 11.35 20.45 -19.41
C SER A 77 11.41 20.59 -20.91
#